data_AF-A0A7H0H8D7-F1
#
_entry.id   AF-A0A7H0H8D7-F1
#
_cell.length_a   1.000
_cell.length_b   1.000
_cell.length_c   1.000
_cell.angle_alpha   90.00
_cell.angle_beta   90.00
_cell.angle_gamma   90.00
#
_symmetry.space_group_name_H-M   'P 1'
#
loop_
_entity.id
_entity.type
_entity.pdbx_description
1 polymer ?
#
loop_
_entity_poly.entity_id
_entity_poly.type
_entity_poly.pdbx_seq_one_letter_code
_entity_poly.pdbx_strand_id
1 'polypeptide(L)'
;MSEMTIKELARICGVAVSTVSRAMNDRADVNPTTRARIRAAAEEHGYVPNASARHLKIGSTRTIAVFIQGELGQMLIEILQCLETDFAAAGYDTTLSHIADKQTDHAATVERIVRQGKFTGVVFLGRYGNADPESSAQLSRRLAEIDVPMVFCTTPTIRAAPPSTPRSRSTTWPAAVT
;
A
#
# COMPACT_ATOMS: atom_id res chain seq x y z
N MET A 1 -26.41 3.43 14.45
CA MET A 1 -26.59 1.97 14.30
C MET A 1 -25.30 1.32 14.72
N SER A 2 -25.35 0.39 15.67
CA SER A 2 -24.17 -0.32 16.18
C SER A 2 -23.62 -1.25 15.11
N GLU A 3 -22.36 -1.03 14.72
CA GLU A 3 -21.62 -1.86 13.77
C GLU A 3 -21.40 -3.26 14.37
N MET A 4 -21.72 -4.31 13.60
CA MET A 4 -21.52 -5.70 14.00
C MET A 4 -20.04 -5.95 14.31
N THR A 5 -19.74 -6.44 15.51
CA THR A 5 -18.36 -6.70 15.94
C THR A 5 -17.98 -8.17 15.73
N ILE A 6 -16.67 -8.44 15.65
CA ILE A 6 -16.16 -9.82 15.52
C ILE A 6 -16.56 -10.71 16.71
N LYS A 7 -16.76 -10.13 17.89
CA LYS A 7 -17.21 -10.84 19.10
C LYS A 7 -18.66 -11.29 18.96
N GLU A 8 -19.51 -10.43 18.40
CA GLU A 8 -20.92 -10.76 18.15
C GLU A 8 -21.05 -11.81 17.07
N LEU A 9 -20.28 -11.69 15.97
CA LEU A 9 -20.26 -12.70 14.92
C LEU A 9 -19.77 -14.07 15.44
N ALA A 10 -18.75 -14.08 16.31
CA ALA A 10 -18.27 -15.30 16.95
C ALA A 10 -19.34 -15.98 17.82
N ARG A 11 -20.11 -15.18 18.56
CA ARG A 11 -21.23 -15.66 19.38
C ARG A 11 -22.34 -16.27 18.52
N ILE A 12 -22.70 -15.64 17.40
CA ILE A 12 -23.72 -16.14 16.46
C ILE A 12 -23.27 -17.45 15.82
N CYS A 13 -22.00 -17.53 15.40
CA CYS A 13 -21.45 -18.71 14.76
C CYS A 13 -21.15 -19.86 15.75
N GLY A 14 -21.15 -19.60 17.05
CA GLY A 14 -20.81 -20.58 18.09
C GLY A 14 -19.33 -20.98 18.10
N VAL A 15 -18.42 -20.07 17.71
CA VAL A 15 -16.98 -20.35 17.61
C VAL A 15 -16.17 -19.30 18.38
N ALA A 16 -14.90 -19.58 18.63
CA ALA A 16 -13.99 -18.59 19.21
C ALA A 16 -13.73 -17.41 18.25
N VAL A 17 -13.48 -16.23 18.81
CA VAL A 17 -13.09 -15.03 18.03
C VAL A 17 -11.85 -15.29 17.17
N SER A 18 -10.91 -16.10 17.66
CA SER A 18 -9.72 -16.54 16.91
C SER A 18 -10.09 -17.34 15.66
N THR A 19 -11.12 -18.19 15.74
CA THR A 19 -11.61 -18.99 14.61
C THR A 19 -12.29 -18.11 13.56
N VAL A 20 -13.13 -17.15 13.97
CA VAL A 20 -13.71 -16.15 13.04
C VAL A 20 -12.61 -15.35 12.35
N SER A 21 -11.64 -14.86 13.12
CA SER A 21 -10.51 -14.12 12.57
C SER A 21 -9.71 -14.94 11.56
N ARG A 22 -9.44 -16.23 11.83
CA ARG A 22 -8.73 -17.10 10.88
C ARG A 22 -9.59 -17.44 9.66
N ALA A 23 -10.89 -17.63 9.85
CA ALA A 23 -11.83 -17.93 8.77
C ALA A 23 -11.90 -16.78 7.76
N MET A 24 -12.01 -15.54 8.24
CA MET A 24 -12.04 -14.31 7.44
C MET A 24 -10.67 -13.96 6.81
N ASN A 25 -9.56 -14.52 7.29
CA ASN A 25 -8.21 -14.30 6.78
C ASN A 25 -7.69 -15.44 5.88
N ASP A 26 -8.57 -16.32 5.39
CA ASP A 26 -8.23 -17.43 4.48
C ASP A 26 -7.09 -18.39 4.89
N ARG A 27 -6.71 -18.43 6.18
CA ARG A 27 -5.73 -19.39 6.73
C ARG A 27 -6.15 -20.87 6.58
N ALA A 28 -5.27 -21.75 6.14
CA ALA A 28 -5.59 -23.17 5.90
C ALA A 28 -5.98 -23.99 7.16
N ASP A 29 -5.86 -23.41 8.37
CA ASP A 29 -6.11 -24.07 9.65
C ASP A 29 -7.59 -24.06 10.09
N VAL A 30 -8.51 -23.57 9.24
CA VAL A 30 -9.95 -23.57 9.50
C VAL A 30 -10.65 -24.52 8.54
N ASN A 31 -11.48 -25.42 9.08
CA ASN A 31 -12.28 -26.35 8.30
C ASN A 31 -13.13 -25.58 7.26
N PRO A 32 -13.11 -25.98 5.97
CA PRO A 32 -13.86 -25.30 4.90
C PRO A 32 -15.34 -25.12 5.21
N THR A 33 -15.97 -26.10 5.85
CA THR A 33 -17.40 -26.06 6.22
C THR A 33 -17.69 -24.99 7.28
N THR A 34 -16.84 -24.91 8.31
CA THR A 34 -16.91 -23.86 9.34
C THR A 34 -16.67 -22.49 8.74
N ARG A 35 -15.74 -22.41 7.78
CA ARG A 35 -15.40 -21.18 7.06
C ARG A 35 -16.58 -20.64 6.25
N ALA A 36 -17.25 -21.51 5.50
CA ALA A 36 -18.43 -21.16 4.74
C ALA A 36 -19.56 -20.64 5.65
N ARG A 37 -19.81 -21.31 6.78
CA ARG A 37 -20.79 -20.86 7.78
C ARG A 37 -20.48 -19.46 8.32
N ILE A 38 -19.21 -19.18 8.64
CA ILE A 38 -18.80 -17.88 9.17
C ILE A 38 -18.97 -16.78 8.12
N ARG A 39 -18.63 -17.04 6.86
CA ARG A 39 -18.81 -16.07 5.77
C ARG A 39 -20.29 -15.78 5.52
N ALA A 40 -21.14 -16.81 5.47
CA ALA A 40 -22.58 -16.63 5.32
C ALA A 40 -23.18 -15.78 6.45
N ALA A 41 -22.79 -16.07 7.70
CA ALA A 41 -23.24 -15.26 8.84
C ALA A 41 -22.69 -13.83 8.81
N ALA A 42 -21.47 -13.62 8.31
CA ALA A 42 -20.90 -12.28 8.16
C ALA A 42 -21.69 -11.45 7.12
N GLU A 43 -22.07 -12.06 6.00
CA GLU A 43 -22.91 -11.44 4.97
C GLU A 43 -24.32 -11.14 5.48
N GLU A 44 -24.97 -12.11 6.13
CA GLU A 44 -26.32 -11.97 6.67
C GLU A 44 -26.43 -10.86 7.72
N HIS A 45 -25.39 -10.70 8.54
CA HIS A 45 -25.37 -9.75 9.65
C HIS A 45 -24.57 -8.47 9.36
N GLY A 46 -24.12 -8.27 8.12
CA GLY A 46 -23.41 -7.06 7.70
C GLY A 46 -22.07 -6.84 8.41
N TYR A 47 -21.37 -7.91 8.81
CA TYR A 47 -20.05 -7.81 9.41
C TYR A 47 -19.00 -7.47 8.34
N VAL A 48 -18.40 -6.28 8.46
CA VAL A 48 -17.26 -5.88 7.64
C VAL A 48 -15.98 -6.03 8.49
N PRO A 49 -15.00 -6.86 8.08
CA PRO A 49 -13.75 -6.95 8.81
C PRO A 49 -13.03 -5.60 8.79
N ASN A 50 -12.77 -5.05 9.98
CA ASN A 50 -12.08 -3.77 10.13
C ASN A 50 -10.61 -3.89 9.67
N ALA A 51 -10.33 -3.37 8.48
CA ALA A 51 -8.99 -3.34 7.89
C ALA A 51 -7.96 -2.61 8.79
N SER A 52 -8.38 -1.58 9.53
CA SER A 52 -7.51 -0.87 10.48
C SER A 52 -7.10 -1.76 11.65
N ALA A 53 -8.01 -2.59 12.18
CA ALA A 53 -7.70 -3.57 13.21
C ALA A 53 -6.81 -4.73 12.70
N ARG A 54 -6.97 -5.10 11.42
CA ARG A 54 -6.09 -6.05 10.72
C ARG A 54 -4.65 -5.53 10.64
N HIS A 55 -4.47 -4.26 10.31
CA HIS A 55 -3.13 -3.65 10.21
C HIS A 55 -2.49 -3.37 11.58
N LEU A 56 -3.29 -3.05 12.60
CA LEU A 56 -2.79 -2.81 13.95
C LEU A 56 -2.13 -4.05 14.56
N LYS A 57 -2.67 -5.25 14.28
CA LYS A 57 -2.18 -6.52 14.83
C LYS A 57 -0.95 -7.07 14.12
N ILE A 58 -0.70 -6.64 12.88
CA ILE A 58 0.42 -7.09 12.04
C ILE A 58 1.60 -6.10 12.10
N GLY A 59 1.41 -4.90 12.66
CA GLY A 59 2.48 -3.88 12.74
C GLY A 59 2.89 -3.28 11.38
N SER A 60 2.42 -3.87 10.30
CA SER A 60 2.58 -3.47 8.91
C SER A 60 1.19 -3.21 8.34
N THR A 61 0.92 -1.95 8.01
CA THR A 61 -0.08 -1.55 7.02
C THR A 61 0.46 -1.99 5.67
N ARG A 62 -0.19 -2.97 5.03
CA ARG A 62 0.14 -3.39 3.66
C ARG A 62 -0.40 -2.37 2.67
N THR A 63 -0.06 -1.10 2.87
CA THR A 63 -0.60 0.01 2.08
C THR A 63 0.51 0.58 1.21
N ILE A 64 0.23 0.74 -0.08
CA ILE A 64 1.11 1.40 -1.04
C ILE A 64 0.50 2.77 -1.36
N ALA A 65 1.29 3.83 -1.21
CA ALA A 65 0.86 5.18 -1.59
C ALA A 65 1.19 5.43 -3.06
N VAL A 66 0.23 5.94 -3.82
CA VAL A 66 0.42 6.39 -5.20
C VAL A 66 0.25 7.90 -5.25
N PHE A 67 1.34 8.61 -5.51
CA PHE A 67 1.33 10.05 -5.73
C PHE A 67 1.22 10.36 -7.20
N ILE A 68 0.30 11.22 -7.57
CA ILE A 68 0.14 11.70 -8.93
C ILE A 68 0.41 13.20 -8.96
N GLN A 69 1.36 13.62 -9.79
CA GLN A 69 1.65 15.03 -10.02
C GLN A 69 1.25 15.47 -11.43
N GLY A 70 0.52 16.58 -11.51
CA GLY A 70 0.10 17.20 -12.76
C GLY A 70 -1.27 16.72 -13.25
N GLU A 71 -1.55 16.94 -14.53
CA GLU A 71 -2.83 16.57 -15.14
C GLU A 71 -2.94 15.07 -15.38
N LEU A 72 -4.09 14.51 -14.99
CA LEU A 72 -4.42 13.10 -15.20
C LEU A 72 -4.80 12.87 -16.67
N GLY A 73 -3.81 12.56 -17.50
CA GLY A 73 -4.04 12.06 -18.85
C GLY A 73 -4.48 10.58 -18.87
N GLN A 74 -5.07 10.15 -19.98
CA GLN A 74 -5.56 8.78 -20.16
C GLN A 74 -4.51 7.70 -19.83
N MET A 75 -3.25 7.91 -20.24
CA MET A 75 -2.13 7.02 -19.93
C MET A 75 -1.92 6.82 -18.42
N LEU A 76 -2.02 7.88 -17.60
CA LEU A 76 -1.81 7.78 -16.15
C LEU A 76 -2.95 7.00 -15.48
N ILE A 77 -4.16 7.14 -16.00
CA ILE A 77 -5.34 6.39 -15.53
C ILE A 77 -5.16 4.90 -15.83
N GLU A 78 -4.73 4.54 -17.03
CA GLU A 78 -4.47 3.14 -17.40
C GLU A 78 -3.38 2.52 -16.51
N ILE A 79 -2.29 3.24 -16.26
CA ILE A 79 -1.23 2.78 -15.35
C ILE A 79 -1.78 2.61 -13.92
N LEU A 80 -2.57 3.57 -13.43
CA LEU A 80 -3.17 3.50 -12.09
C LEU A 80 -4.07 2.25 -11.96
N GLN A 81 -4.90 1.96 -12.97
CA GLN A 81 -5.77 0.78 -12.98
C GLN A 81 -4.98 -0.53 -12.95
N CYS A 82 -3.88 -0.62 -13.70
CA CYS A 82 -2.98 -1.78 -13.63
C CYS A 82 -2.37 -1.93 -12.23
N LEU A 83 -1.85 -0.84 -11.66
CA LEU A 83 -1.25 -0.84 -10.33
C LEU A 83 -2.26 -1.25 -9.24
N GLU A 84 -3.48 -0.71 -9.29
CA GLU A 84 -4.53 -1.07 -8.33
C GLU A 84 -4.88 -2.56 -8.41
N THR A 85 -4.98 -3.10 -9.62
CA THR A 85 -5.27 -4.53 -9.84
C THR A 85 -4.16 -5.41 -9.29
N ASP A 86 -2.90 -5.09 -9.59
CA ASP A 86 -1.74 -5.87 -9.16
C ASP A 86 -1.51 -5.79 -7.64
N PHE A 87 -1.69 -4.60 -7.05
CA PHE A 87 -1.57 -4.40 -5.60
C PHE A 87 -2.67 -5.14 -4.85
N ALA A 88 -3.92 -5.07 -5.33
CA ALA A 88 -5.02 -5.82 -4.74
C ALA A 88 -4.78 -7.33 -4.80
N ALA A 89 -4.31 -7.85 -5.94
CA ALA A 89 -3.96 -9.27 -6.11
C ALA A 89 -2.84 -9.71 -5.15
N ALA A 90 -1.88 -8.83 -4.85
CA ALA A 90 -0.81 -9.06 -3.88
C ALA A 90 -1.20 -8.78 -2.41
N GLY A 91 -2.46 -8.41 -2.15
CA GLY A 91 -2.99 -8.15 -0.81
C GLY A 91 -2.52 -6.84 -0.20
N TYR A 92 -2.22 -5.85 -1.04
CA TYR A 92 -1.92 -4.48 -0.66
C TYR A 92 -3.12 -3.56 -0.90
N ASP A 93 -3.35 -2.63 0.01
CA ASP A 93 -4.27 -1.52 -0.18
C ASP A 93 -3.56 -0.36 -0.89
N THR A 94 -4.28 0.36 -1.74
CA THR A 94 -3.72 1.51 -2.47
C THR A 94 -4.30 2.80 -1.92
N THR A 95 -3.45 3.79 -1.65
CA THR A 95 -3.88 5.16 -1.31
C THR A 95 -3.46 6.12 -2.40
N LEU A 96 -4.42 6.84 -2.98
CA LEU A 96 -4.15 7.84 -4.02
C LEU A 96 -3.97 9.23 -3.41
N SER A 97 -2.94 9.95 -3.84
CA SER A 97 -2.68 11.34 -3.45
C SER A 97 -2.33 12.18 -4.67
N HIS A 98 -3.23 13.10 -5.04
CA HIS A 98 -3.00 14.02 -6.15
C HIS A 98 -2.30 15.30 -5.66
N ILE A 99 -1.27 15.71 -6.36
CA ILE A 99 -0.48 16.91 -6.09
C ILE A 99 -0.62 17.85 -7.29
N ALA A 100 -1.40 18.90 -7.09
CA ALA A 100 -1.62 19.92 -8.10
C ALA A 100 -0.38 20.81 -8.27
N ASP A 101 -0.06 21.16 -9.53
CA ASP A 101 1.18 21.84 -9.93
C ASP A 101 1.41 23.22 -9.27
N LYS A 102 0.32 23.87 -8.80
CA LYS A 102 0.35 25.16 -8.11
C LYS A 102 0.82 25.11 -6.65
N GLN A 103 1.07 23.92 -6.09
CA GLN A 103 1.59 23.80 -4.73
C GLN A 103 3.05 24.24 -4.67
N THR A 104 3.34 25.19 -3.77
CA THR A 104 4.64 25.86 -3.65
C THR A 104 5.76 24.95 -3.12
N ASP A 105 5.42 23.83 -2.45
CA ASP A 105 6.40 22.85 -1.96
C ASP A 105 5.84 21.41 -2.04
N HIS A 106 5.95 20.82 -3.24
CA HIS A 106 5.59 19.41 -3.51
C HIS A 106 6.37 18.44 -2.61
N ALA A 107 7.63 18.77 -2.30
CA ALA A 107 8.55 17.92 -1.57
C ALA A 107 8.16 17.77 -0.11
N ALA A 108 7.87 18.89 0.57
CA ALA A 108 7.42 18.86 1.96
C ALA A 108 6.07 18.17 2.12
N THR A 109 5.18 18.30 1.13
CA THR A 109 3.87 17.65 1.16
C THR A 109 4.02 16.13 1.11
N VAL A 110 4.83 15.63 0.18
CA VAL A 110 5.10 14.18 0.07
C VAL A 110 5.83 13.66 1.28
N GLU A 111 6.90 14.33 1.73
CA GLU A 111 7.61 13.91 2.93
C GLU A 111 6.67 13.80 4.13
N ARG A 112 5.80 14.81 4.34
CA ARG A 112 4.82 14.80 5.42
C ARG A 112 3.88 13.60 5.31
N ILE A 113 3.33 13.34 4.12
CA ILE A 113 2.39 12.22 3.92
C ILE A 113 3.11 10.89 4.13
N VAL A 114 4.31 10.71 3.59
CA VAL A 114 5.08 9.47 3.72
C VAL A 114 5.53 9.24 5.17
N ARG A 115 5.91 10.28 5.92
CA ARG A 115 6.26 10.16 7.34
C ARG A 115 5.05 9.90 8.25
N GLN A 116 3.90 10.50 7.93
CA GLN A 116 2.65 10.31 8.70
C GLN A 116 1.99 8.97 8.39
N GLY A 117 2.10 8.53 7.13
CA GLY A 117 1.58 7.26 6.68
C GLY A 117 2.51 6.12 7.06
N LYS A 118 1.92 4.99 7.45
CA LYS A 118 2.65 3.73 7.49
C LYS A 118 2.50 3.12 6.10
N PHE A 119 3.40 3.41 5.18
CA PHE A 119 3.37 2.81 3.85
C PHE A 119 4.43 1.71 3.73
N THR A 120 4.08 0.61 3.07
CA THR A 120 5.06 -0.42 2.71
C THR A 120 5.85 -0.03 1.46
N GLY A 121 5.29 0.85 0.63
CA GLY A 121 5.94 1.39 -0.55
C GLY A 121 5.25 2.63 -1.06
N VAL A 122 5.96 3.38 -1.91
CA VAL A 122 5.47 4.60 -2.55
C VAL A 122 5.71 4.53 -4.06
N VAL A 123 4.70 4.87 -4.85
CA VAL A 123 4.80 5.01 -6.30
C VAL A 123 4.51 6.45 -6.67
N PHE A 124 5.37 7.04 -7.51
CA PHE A 124 5.16 8.35 -8.10
C PHE A 124 4.77 8.21 -9.56
N LEU A 125 3.74 8.93 -9.96
CA LEU A 125 3.22 9.03 -11.32
C LEU A 125 3.19 10.50 -11.76
N GLY A 126 3.57 10.77 -13.01
CA GLY A 126 3.60 12.11 -13.57
C GLY A 126 4.96 12.82 -13.46
N ARG A 127 4.95 14.14 -13.67
CA ARG A 127 6.15 15.00 -13.80
C ARG A 127 6.76 15.35 -12.45
N TYR A 128 7.31 14.37 -11.76
CA TYR A 128 8.02 14.57 -10.50
C TYR A 128 9.42 15.17 -10.77
N GLY A 129 9.77 16.29 -10.14
CA GLY A 129 11.12 16.88 -10.20
C GLY A 129 11.47 17.72 -11.45
N ASN A 130 10.53 18.03 -12.35
CA ASN A 130 10.84 18.71 -13.61
C ASN A 130 10.59 20.24 -13.64
N ALA A 131 10.21 20.86 -12.53
CA ALA A 131 10.05 22.32 -12.49
C ALA A 131 11.41 23.04 -12.33
N ASP A 132 12.35 22.41 -11.61
CA ASP A 132 13.68 22.96 -11.32
C ASP A 132 14.64 21.82 -10.89
N PRO A 133 15.84 21.70 -11.49
CA PRO A 133 16.84 20.70 -11.11
C PRO A 133 17.23 20.72 -9.63
N GLU A 134 17.30 21.90 -8.99
CA GLU A 134 17.66 21.98 -7.56
C GLU A 134 16.56 21.38 -6.68
N SER A 135 15.30 21.68 -7.00
CA SER A 135 14.12 21.12 -6.34
C SER A 135 14.06 19.58 -6.43
N SER A 136 14.44 19.01 -7.57
CA SER A 136 14.51 17.55 -7.77
C SER A 136 15.59 16.86 -6.92
N ALA A 137 16.75 17.51 -6.79
CA ALA A 137 17.87 17.00 -6.03
C ALA A 137 17.61 17.10 -4.51
N GLN A 138 16.99 18.19 -4.06
CA GLN A 138 16.61 18.39 -2.67
C GLN A 138 15.56 17.36 -2.23
N LEU A 139 14.58 17.10 -3.08
CA LEU A 139 13.57 16.08 -2.86
C LEU A 139 14.17 14.67 -2.80
N SER A 140 15.07 14.34 -3.72
CA SER A 140 15.78 13.06 -3.72
C SER A 140 16.56 12.85 -2.42
N ARG A 141 17.19 13.89 -1.86
CA ARG A 141 17.87 13.81 -0.55
C ARG A 141 16.89 13.58 0.59
N ARG A 142 15.80 14.36 0.65
CA ARG A 142 14.78 14.23 1.71
C ARG A 142 14.10 12.87 1.69
N LEU A 143 13.86 12.33 0.50
CA LEU A 143 13.28 11.01 0.31
C LEU A 143 14.27 9.87 0.61
N ALA A 144 15.57 10.07 0.37
CA ALA A 144 16.60 9.09 0.71
C ALA A 144 16.74 8.85 2.23
N GLU A 145 16.27 9.80 3.05
CA GLU A 145 16.20 9.64 4.52
C GLU A 145 15.00 8.80 4.98
N ILE A 146 14.14 8.36 4.06
CA ILE A 146 12.94 7.58 4.36
C ILE A 146 13.21 6.10 4.05
N ASP A 147 13.01 5.24 5.04
CA ASP A 147 13.18 3.77 4.93
C ASP A 147 12.06 3.05 4.13
N VAL A 148 11.28 3.79 3.34
CA VAL A 148 10.16 3.23 2.56
C VAL A 148 10.59 3.08 1.09
N PRO A 149 10.52 1.87 0.50
CA PRO A 149 10.80 1.66 -0.91
C PRO A 149 9.95 2.57 -1.81
N MET A 150 10.59 3.19 -2.80
CA MET A 150 9.93 4.15 -3.67
C MET A 150 10.28 3.95 -5.14
N VAL A 151 9.27 4.07 -6.00
CA VAL A 151 9.38 3.87 -7.46
C VAL A 151 8.84 5.11 -8.17
N PHE A 152 9.57 5.58 -9.18
CA PHE A 152 9.14 6.68 -10.04
C PHE A 152 8.77 6.15 -11.41
N CYS A 153 7.48 6.14 -11.71
CA CYS A 153 6.95 5.78 -13.01
C CYS A 153 6.75 7.07 -13.81
N THR A 154 7.18 7.10 -15.08
CA THR A 154 7.01 8.22 -16.04
C THR A 154 7.93 9.45 -15.91
N THR A 155 8.88 9.48 -14.98
CA THR A 155 9.94 10.51 -15.02
C THR A 155 11.07 10.05 -15.93
N PRO A 156 11.60 10.92 -16.83
CA PRO A 156 12.87 10.66 -17.47
C PRO A 156 13.97 10.83 -16.42
N THR A 157 14.27 9.75 -15.69
CA THR A 157 15.42 9.64 -14.77
C THR A 157 15.42 10.65 -13.60
N ILE A 158 14.80 10.27 -12.48
CA ILE A 158 15.42 10.56 -11.19
C ILE A 158 16.47 9.46 -11.01
N ARG A 159 17.74 9.78 -11.29
CA ARG A 159 18.84 8.89 -10.93
C ARG A 159 18.90 8.88 -9.40
N ALA A 160 18.15 7.96 -8.79
CA ALA A 160 18.30 7.64 -7.38
C ALA A 160 19.80 7.47 -7.13
N ALA A 161 20.35 8.27 -6.22
CA ALA A 161 21.70 8.01 -5.73
C ALA A 161 21.72 6.54 -5.29
N PRO A 162 22.74 5.75 -5.67
CA PRO A 162 22.76 4.34 -5.34
C PRO A 162 22.53 4.20 -3.83
N PRO A 163 21.69 3.25 -3.39
CA PRO A 163 21.50 3.01 -1.97
C PRO A 163 22.90 2.85 -1.37
N SER A 164 23.19 3.60 -0.31
CA SER A 164 24.42 3.46 0.45
C SER A 164 24.45 2.04 1.03
N THR A 165 24.96 1.09 0.23
CA THR A 165 25.28 -0.29 0.56
C THR A 165 24.40 -0.92 1.65
N PRO A 166 23.42 -1.77 1.31
CA PRO A 166 22.89 -2.68 2.32
C PRO A 166 24.05 -3.57 2.78
N ARG A 167 24.45 -3.44 4.05
CA ARG A 167 25.33 -4.41 4.71
C ARG A 167 24.71 -5.79 4.52
N SER A 168 25.40 -6.60 3.71
CA SER A 168 25.30 -8.04 3.51
C SER A 168 23.97 -8.71 3.90
N ARG A 169 23.29 -9.27 2.91
CA ARG A 169 22.98 -10.71 2.91
C ARG A 169 22.75 -11.16 1.47
N SER A 170 23.49 -12.20 1.12
CA SER A 170 23.55 -12.83 -0.19
C SER A 170 22.18 -13.27 -0.69
N THR A 171 21.76 -12.78 -1.85
CA THR A 171 20.88 -13.55 -2.74
C THR A 171 21.19 -13.13 -4.17
N THR A 172 21.96 -13.95 -4.86
CA THR A 172 22.20 -13.88 -6.29
C THR A 172 20.91 -14.25 -7.04
N TRP A 173 20.44 -13.40 -7.94
CA TRP A 173 19.50 -13.77 -8.99
C TRP A 173 20.25 -13.90 -10.33
N PRO A 174 19.95 -14.91 -11.16
CA PRO A 174 20.75 -15.24 -12.33
C PRO A 174 20.45 -14.29 -13.49
N ALA A 175 21.51 -13.90 -14.20
CA ALA A 175 21.43 -13.20 -15.47
C ALA A 175 20.96 -14.15 -16.58
N ALA A 176 19.92 -13.77 -17.32
CA ALA A 176 19.62 -14.28 -18.66
C ALA A 176 20.05 -13.16 -19.64
N VAL A 177 21.19 -13.30 -20.32
CA VAL A 177 21.41 -13.97 -21.62
C VAL A 177 20.73 -13.21 -22.78
N THR A 178 21.61 -12.48 -23.47
CA THR A 178 21.73 -12.11 -24.89
C THR A 178 20.51 -11.59 -25.66
#